data_AF-A0A2E6I554-F1
#
_entry.id   AF-A0A2E6I554-F1
#
_cell.length_a   1.000
_cell.length_b   1.000
_cell.length_c   1.000
_cell.angle_alpha   90.00
_cell.angle_beta   90.00
_cell.angle_gamma   90.00
#
_symmetry.space_group_name_H-M   'P 1'
#
loop_
_entity.id
_entity.type
_entity.pdbx_description
1 polymer ?
#
loop_
_entity_poly.entity_id
_entity_poly.type
_entity_poly.pdbx_seq_one_letter_code
_entity_poly.pdbx_strand_id
1 'polypeptide(L)'
;MSTEPTATPSASVPRRWGRSVGSILIWILVLPWVSTSVRAQSPEPDRNPVYQELLVARQTFYDAVEEKDKIGLAEDRFEGIIEARPSLAVRANAYLGSLKGLRAKHSVMPWSQIVWVRRCLSQLDAALKQAPDDLEVVFLHAVICHNLPFFFGRRDDSVADFRGLIELLPEHHTDYDLRILNDIFNNIIERSRLSEEEIARARQLRVDLGYPKLKPERHGD
;
A
#
# COMPACT_ATOMS: atom_id res chain seq x y z
N MET A 1 -70.91 -31.96 -28.49
CA MET A 1 -69.77 -32.06 -29.44
C MET A 1 -68.68 -31.19 -28.87
N SER A 2 -67.68 -31.88 -28.31
CA SER A 2 -66.61 -31.29 -27.51
C SER A 2 -65.51 -30.73 -28.39
N THR A 3 -64.85 -29.71 -27.85
CA THR A 3 -63.78 -28.88 -28.39
C THR A 3 -62.48 -29.65 -28.66
N GLU A 4 -61.87 -29.46 -29.84
CA GLU A 4 -60.44 -29.73 -30.08
C GLU A 4 -59.64 -28.40 -29.99
N PRO A 5 -58.48 -28.38 -29.33
CA PRO A 5 -57.47 -27.36 -29.54
C PRO A 5 -56.22 -27.96 -30.22
N THR A 6 -55.92 -27.51 -31.44
CA THR A 6 -54.67 -27.86 -32.14
C THR A 6 -53.56 -26.89 -31.75
N ALA A 7 -52.55 -27.43 -31.06
CA ALA A 7 -51.38 -26.72 -30.56
C ALA A 7 -50.42 -26.26 -31.68
N THR A 8 -49.82 -25.10 -31.49
CA THR A 8 -48.75 -24.50 -32.30
C THR A 8 -47.38 -25.00 -31.79
N PRO A 9 -46.38 -25.29 -32.66
CA PRO A 9 -45.08 -25.75 -32.22
C PRO A 9 -44.21 -24.60 -31.67
N SER A 10 -43.66 -24.85 -30.49
CA SER A 10 -42.72 -24.02 -29.74
C SER A 10 -41.36 -23.93 -30.45
N ALA A 11 -40.89 -22.72 -30.71
CA ALA A 11 -39.55 -22.43 -31.21
C ALA A 11 -38.50 -22.63 -30.10
N SER A 12 -37.55 -23.52 -30.33
CA SER A 12 -36.40 -23.76 -29.46
C SER A 12 -35.35 -22.65 -29.61
N VAL A 13 -35.10 -21.92 -28.52
CA VAL A 13 -33.99 -20.96 -28.41
C VAL A 13 -32.75 -21.70 -27.89
N PRO A 14 -31.59 -21.63 -28.57
CA PRO A 14 -30.37 -22.23 -28.04
C PRO A 14 -29.80 -21.42 -26.87
N ARG A 15 -29.55 -22.12 -25.76
CA ARG A 15 -28.84 -21.62 -24.58
C ARG A 15 -27.38 -21.34 -24.92
N ARG A 16 -26.98 -20.07 -24.91
CA ARG A 16 -25.56 -19.64 -24.95
C ARG A 16 -25.12 -19.27 -23.54
N TRP A 17 -24.64 -20.26 -22.79
CA TRP A 17 -23.93 -20.05 -21.51
C TRP A 17 -22.43 -20.23 -21.75
N GLY A 18 -21.66 -19.22 -21.38
CA GLY A 18 -20.19 -19.27 -21.47
C GLY A 18 -19.59 -17.92 -21.79
N ARG A 19 -19.56 -17.01 -20.82
CA ARG A 19 -18.56 -15.94 -20.77
C ARG A 19 -18.03 -15.85 -19.35
N SER A 20 -16.78 -16.31 -19.19
CA SER A 20 -15.96 -16.15 -18.00
C SER A 20 -15.97 -14.71 -17.51
N VAL A 21 -16.19 -14.55 -16.21
CA VAL A 21 -15.92 -13.31 -15.50
C VAL A 21 -14.41 -13.12 -15.50
N GLY A 22 -13.98 -11.96 -16.02
CA GLY A 22 -12.58 -11.67 -16.31
C GLY A 22 -11.69 -11.67 -15.07
N SER A 23 -10.65 -12.49 -15.12
CA SER A 23 -9.44 -12.29 -14.34
C SER A 23 -8.76 -11.02 -14.85
N ILE A 24 -8.77 -9.95 -14.05
CA ILE A 24 -7.95 -8.77 -14.27
C ILE A 24 -6.51 -9.18 -13.93
N LEU A 25 -5.81 -9.70 -14.94
CA LEU A 25 -4.38 -9.97 -14.91
C LEU A 25 -3.64 -8.64 -15.05
N ILE A 26 -3.02 -8.19 -13.96
CA ILE A 26 -2.05 -7.09 -13.98
C ILE A 26 -0.78 -7.66 -14.61
N TRP A 27 -0.49 -7.18 -15.82
CA TRP A 27 0.74 -7.47 -16.56
C TRP A 27 1.89 -6.63 -15.99
N ILE A 28 2.93 -7.28 -15.46
CA ILE A 28 4.25 -6.65 -15.29
C ILE A 28 5.22 -7.40 -16.20
N LEU A 29 5.69 -6.67 -17.22
CA LEU A 29 6.62 -7.13 -18.26
C LEU A 29 8.03 -7.34 -17.69
N VAL A 30 8.59 -8.51 -17.97
CA VAL A 30 10.00 -8.87 -17.75
C VAL A 30 10.77 -8.64 -19.05
N LEU A 31 11.86 -7.85 -19.01
CA LEU A 31 12.97 -7.97 -19.96
C LEU A 31 14.32 -7.77 -19.24
N PRO A 32 15.39 -8.48 -19.68
CA PRO A 32 16.66 -8.53 -18.96
C PRO A 32 17.69 -7.58 -19.58
N TRP A 33 18.31 -6.70 -18.79
CA TRP A 33 19.53 -6.00 -19.20
C TRP A 33 20.57 -6.02 -18.08
N VAL A 34 21.74 -6.54 -18.42
CA VAL A 34 22.96 -6.62 -17.62
C VAL A 34 23.49 -5.21 -17.34
N SER A 35 23.83 -4.89 -16.09
CA SER A 35 24.86 -3.87 -15.79
C SER A 35 25.34 -3.93 -14.34
N THR A 36 26.66 -3.77 -14.22
CA THR A 36 27.51 -3.75 -13.03
C THR A 36 27.02 -2.81 -11.92
N SER A 37 26.88 -3.33 -10.71
CA SER A 37 26.46 -2.58 -9.51
C SER A 37 27.55 -1.61 -9.07
N VAL A 38 27.27 -0.31 -9.17
CA VAL A 38 27.92 0.69 -8.30
C VAL A 38 27.26 0.56 -6.94
N ARG A 39 28.03 0.08 -5.95
CA ARG A 39 27.62 -0.03 -4.56
C ARG A 39 27.55 1.38 -3.96
N ALA A 40 26.37 2.00 -3.99
CA ALA A 40 26.11 3.16 -3.15
C ALA A 40 26.21 2.70 -1.69
N GLN A 41 27.12 3.29 -0.93
CA GLN A 41 27.23 3.07 0.50
C GLN A 41 26.02 3.72 1.16
N SER A 42 25.08 2.89 1.62
CA SER A 42 24.01 3.33 2.51
C SER A 42 24.65 3.85 3.81
N PRO A 43 24.16 4.97 4.38
CA PRO A 43 24.67 5.49 5.64
C PRO A 43 24.57 4.43 6.74
N GLU A 44 25.60 4.34 7.59
CA GLU A 44 25.68 3.39 8.70
C GLU A 44 24.37 3.39 9.51
N PRO A 45 23.81 2.21 9.83
CA PRO A 45 22.53 2.14 10.52
C PRO A 45 22.68 2.70 11.94
N ASP A 46 21.73 3.55 12.35
CA ASP A 46 21.68 4.13 13.69
C ASP A 46 21.82 3.04 14.77
N ARG A 47 22.85 3.16 15.62
CA ARG A 47 23.19 2.17 16.65
C ARG A 47 22.19 2.09 17.79
N ASN A 48 21.15 2.93 17.79
CA ASN A 48 20.08 2.83 18.77
C ASN A 48 19.21 1.58 18.52
N PRO A 49 19.16 0.63 19.47
CA PRO A 49 18.50 -0.66 19.30
C PRO A 49 16.99 -0.54 19.03
N VAL A 50 16.36 0.56 19.43
CA VAL A 50 14.95 0.87 19.11
C VAL A 50 14.73 0.94 17.60
N TYR A 51 15.61 1.68 16.90
CA TYR A 51 15.49 1.86 15.45
C TYR A 51 15.85 0.60 14.68
N GLN A 52 16.68 -0.28 15.25
CA GLN A 52 16.99 -1.59 14.68
C GLN A 52 15.78 -2.52 14.67
N GLU A 53 15.03 -2.60 15.79
CA GLU A 53 13.81 -3.41 15.87
C GLU A 53 12.77 -2.95 14.84
N LEU A 54 12.56 -1.64 14.74
CA LEU A 54 11.62 -1.04 13.78
C LEU A 54 12.08 -1.26 12.33
N LEU A 55 13.37 -1.11 12.03
CA LEU A 55 13.93 -1.35 10.70
C LEU A 55 13.75 -2.80 10.26
N VAL A 56 13.97 -3.77 11.16
CA VAL A 56 13.71 -5.20 10.88
C VAL A 56 12.22 -5.47 10.64
N ALA A 57 11.34 -4.87 11.45
CA ALA A 57 9.89 -5.00 11.28
C ALA A 57 9.43 -4.41 9.93
N ARG A 58 9.96 -3.25 9.54
CA ARG A 58 9.71 -2.65 8.22
C ARG A 58 10.20 -3.54 7.08
N GLN A 59 11.41 -4.08 7.16
CA GLN A 59 11.90 -5.00 6.12
C GLN A 59 10.97 -6.21 5.98
N THR A 60 10.55 -6.79 7.11
CA THR A 60 9.59 -7.90 7.12
C THR A 60 8.24 -7.50 6.52
N PHE A 61 7.78 -6.27 6.76
CA PHE A 61 6.58 -5.72 6.12
C PHE A 61 6.71 -5.65 4.60
N TYR A 62 7.85 -5.14 4.10
CA TYR A 62 8.10 -5.08 2.66
C TYR A 62 8.14 -6.47 2.04
N ASP A 63 8.77 -7.44 2.70
CA ASP A 63 8.74 -8.84 2.26
C ASP A 63 7.29 -9.37 2.21
N ALA A 64 6.45 -8.98 3.18
CA ALA A 64 5.03 -9.37 3.24
C ALA A 64 4.14 -8.74 2.15
N VAL A 65 4.56 -7.64 1.52
CA VAL A 65 3.86 -7.07 0.37
C VAL A 65 3.89 -8.02 -0.83
N GLU A 66 5.01 -8.73 -0.99
CA GLU A 66 5.25 -9.68 -2.07
C GLU A 66 4.87 -11.11 -1.67
N GLU A 67 5.24 -11.53 -0.46
CA GLU A 67 5.07 -12.89 0.04
C GLU A 67 4.02 -12.97 1.15
N LYS A 68 2.87 -13.57 0.84
CA LYS A 68 1.77 -13.78 1.80
C LYS A 68 2.22 -14.42 3.11
N ASP A 69 3.17 -15.36 3.04
CA ASP A 69 3.60 -16.16 4.19
C ASP A 69 4.40 -15.33 5.22
N LYS A 70 4.88 -14.14 4.83
CA LYS A 70 5.57 -13.20 5.73
C LYS A 70 4.60 -12.31 6.52
N ILE A 71 3.31 -12.28 6.17
CA ILE A 71 2.33 -11.42 6.85
C ILE A 71 2.27 -11.73 8.36
N GLY A 72 2.19 -13.01 8.74
CA GLY A 72 2.14 -13.39 10.16
C GLY A 72 3.41 -12.98 10.91
N LEU A 73 4.58 -13.19 10.31
CA LEU A 73 5.85 -12.77 10.89
C LEU A 73 5.92 -11.24 11.07
N ALA A 74 5.42 -10.47 10.10
CA ALA A 74 5.37 -9.02 10.21
C ALA A 74 4.42 -8.57 11.34
N GLU A 75 3.26 -9.22 11.48
CA GLU A 75 2.32 -8.95 12.57
C GLU A 75 2.98 -9.17 13.93
N ASP A 76 3.61 -10.33 14.15
CA ASP A 76 4.31 -10.65 15.42
C ASP A 76 5.37 -9.60 15.77
N ARG A 77 6.10 -9.08 14.77
CA ARG A 77 7.14 -8.05 14.97
C ARG A 77 6.54 -6.72 15.41
N PHE A 78 5.46 -6.27 14.79
CA PHE A 78 4.83 -4.99 15.17
C PHE A 78 4.06 -5.10 16.48
N GLU A 79 3.46 -6.25 16.79
CA GLU A 79 2.86 -6.52 18.10
C GLU A 79 3.91 -6.43 19.21
N GLY A 80 5.07 -7.06 19.03
CA GLY A 80 6.19 -6.94 19.96
C GLY A 80 6.68 -5.48 20.14
N ILE A 81 6.69 -4.68 19.08
CA ILE A 81 7.05 -3.25 19.16
C ILE A 81 6.01 -2.48 19.98
N ILE A 82 4.71 -2.75 19.81
CA ILE A 82 3.65 -2.08 20.57
C ILE A 82 3.80 -2.34 22.07
N GLU A 83 4.09 -3.58 22.45
CA GLU A 83 4.27 -3.97 23.85
C GLU A 83 5.55 -3.37 24.46
N ALA A 84 6.67 -3.43 23.72
CA ALA A 84 7.97 -3.02 24.24
C ALA A 84 8.18 -1.49 24.17
N ARG A 85 7.55 -0.80 23.22
CA ARG A 85 7.86 0.60 22.85
C ARG A 85 6.57 1.42 22.67
N PRO A 86 5.97 1.93 23.76
CA PRO A 86 4.75 2.74 23.68
C PRO A 86 4.87 3.98 22.76
N SER A 87 6.06 4.57 22.65
CA SER A 87 6.32 5.72 21.76
C SER A 87 6.19 5.38 20.27
N LEU A 88 6.34 4.12 19.88
CA LEU A 88 6.18 3.64 18.50
C LEU A 88 4.84 2.96 18.27
N ALA A 89 4.01 2.83 19.31
CA ALA A 89 2.81 2.00 19.25
C ALA A 89 1.81 2.49 18.18
N VAL A 90 1.66 3.80 17.97
CA VAL A 90 0.75 4.33 16.95
C VAL A 90 1.23 3.99 15.54
N ARG A 91 2.52 4.20 15.27
CA ARG A 91 3.16 3.84 13.99
C ARG A 91 3.11 2.35 13.71
N ALA A 92 3.46 1.52 14.71
CA ALA A 92 3.37 0.07 14.62
C ALA A 92 1.92 -0.41 14.39
N ASN A 93 0.94 0.22 15.04
CA ASN A 93 -0.47 -0.04 14.77
C ASN A 93 -0.88 0.34 13.34
N ALA A 94 -0.33 1.41 12.75
CA ALA A 94 -0.59 1.73 11.34
C ALA A 94 -0.08 0.60 10.42
N TYR A 95 1.12 0.08 10.68
CA TYR A 95 1.65 -1.09 9.95
C TYR A 95 0.77 -2.34 10.11
N LEU A 96 0.31 -2.67 11.31
CA LEU A 96 -0.65 -3.76 11.53
C LEU A 96 -1.97 -3.53 10.76
N GLY A 97 -2.43 -2.29 10.66
CA GLY A 97 -3.57 -1.91 9.82
C GLY A 97 -3.32 -2.25 8.35
N SER A 98 -2.17 -1.82 7.82
CA SER A 98 -1.74 -2.10 6.45
C SER A 98 -1.61 -3.60 6.15
N LEU A 99 -1.11 -4.40 7.10
CA LEU A 99 -1.04 -5.87 6.97
C LEU A 99 -2.44 -6.52 6.83
N LYS A 100 -3.47 -5.95 7.46
CA LYS A 100 -4.87 -6.38 7.21
C LYS A 100 -5.31 -6.09 5.78
N GLY A 101 -4.83 -4.99 5.18
CA GLY A 101 -4.99 -4.72 3.75
C GLY A 101 -4.33 -5.77 2.87
N LEU A 102 -3.13 -6.23 3.21
CA LEU A 102 -2.46 -7.32 2.51
C LEU A 102 -3.22 -8.65 2.66
N ARG A 103 -3.78 -8.95 3.83
CA ARG A 103 -4.69 -10.10 4.00
C ARG A 103 -5.91 -10.04 3.09
N ALA A 104 -6.44 -8.83 2.81
CA ALA A 104 -7.48 -8.66 1.82
C ALA A 104 -6.97 -9.03 0.41
N LYS A 105 -5.82 -8.51 -0.01
CA LYS A 105 -5.18 -8.84 -1.31
C LYS A 105 -5.07 -10.36 -1.53
N HIS A 106 -4.75 -11.12 -0.49
CA HIS A 106 -4.57 -12.57 -0.54
C HIS A 106 -5.80 -13.41 -0.18
N SER A 107 -6.95 -12.80 0.09
CA SER A 107 -8.19 -13.51 0.40
C SER A 107 -8.89 -13.99 -0.86
N VAL A 108 -9.38 -15.23 -0.85
CA VAL A 108 -10.00 -15.89 -2.02
C VAL A 108 -11.44 -15.42 -2.27
N MET A 109 -12.16 -15.06 -1.20
CA MET A 109 -13.59 -14.72 -1.27
C MET A 109 -13.81 -13.20 -1.20
N PRO A 110 -14.60 -12.60 -2.11
CA PRO A 110 -14.82 -11.14 -2.11
C PRO A 110 -15.37 -10.58 -0.79
N TRP A 111 -16.23 -11.34 -0.10
CA TRP A 111 -16.79 -10.91 1.19
C TRP A 111 -15.74 -10.78 2.28
N SER A 112 -14.78 -11.71 2.35
CA SER A 112 -13.70 -11.63 3.33
C SER A 112 -12.72 -10.51 2.99
N GLN A 113 -12.48 -10.24 1.70
CA GLN A 113 -11.68 -9.08 1.27
C GLN A 113 -12.27 -7.77 1.81
N ILE A 114 -13.59 -7.57 1.65
CA ILE A 114 -14.27 -6.36 2.15
C ILE A 114 -14.13 -6.22 3.67
N VAL A 115 -14.29 -7.32 4.42
CA VAL A 115 -14.13 -7.31 5.88
C VAL A 115 -12.70 -6.90 6.26
N TRP A 116 -11.69 -7.47 5.60
CA TRP A 116 -10.29 -7.13 5.85
C TRP A 116 -9.97 -5.68 5.49
N VAL A 117 -10.45 -5.18 4.36
CA VAL A 117 -10.30 -3.76 3.96
C VAL A 117 -10.93 -2.83 4.99
N ARG A 118 -12.15 -3.13 5.45
CA ARG A 118 -12.81 -2.30 6.49
C ARG A 118 -12.03 -2.26 7.80
N ARG A 119 -11.45 -3.40 8.21
CA ARG A 119 -10.60 -3.47 9.40
C ARG A 119 -9.29 -2.69 9.21
N CYS A 120 -8.69 -2.78 8.01
CA CYS A 120 -7.52 -2.00 7.63
C CYS A 120 -7.81 -0.49 7.74
N LEU A 121 -8.86 -0.01 7.06
CA LEU A 121 -9.27 1.40 7.08
C LEU A 121 -9.57 1.89 8.49
N SER A 122 -10.39 1.16 9.26
CA SER A 122 -10.72 1.55 10.63
C SER A 122 -9.48 1.73 11.52
N GLN A 123 -8.43 0.93 11.29
CA GLN A 123 -7.22 1.01 12.08
C GLN A 123 -6.30 2.13 11.60
N LEU A 124 -6.16 2.34 10.30
CA LEU A 124 -5.38 3.44 9.74
C LEU A 124 -6.02 4.80 10.07
N ASP A 125 -7.35 4.91 10.01
CA ASP A 125 -8.09 6.11 10.41
C ASP A 125 -7.82 6.46 11.88
N ALA A 126 -7.81 5.45 12.75
CA ALA A 126 -7.52 5.63 14.16
C ALA A 126 -6.07 6.01 14.42
N ALA A 127 -5.12 5.45 13.65
CA ALA A 127 -3.70 5.79 13.76
C ALA A 127 -3.43 7.23 13.27
N LEU A 128 -3.99 7.61 12.12
CA LEU A 128 -3.87 8.95 11.55
C LEU A 128 -4.44 10.02 12.50
N LYS A 129 -5.58 9.73 13.14
CA LYS A 129 -6.16 10.63 14.15
C LYS A 129 -5.25 10.83 15.37
N GLN A 130 -4.46 9.81 15.74
CA GLN A 130 -3.59 9.84 16.91
C GLN A 130 -2.23 10.49 16.63
N ALA A 131 -1.68 10.26 15.45
CA ALA A 131 -0.38 10.79 15.01
C ALA A 131 -0.49 11.37 13.60
N PRO A 132 -1.14 12.54 13.44
CA PRO A 132 -1.36 13.16 12.13
C PRO A 132 -0.09 13.76 11.50
N ASP A 133 0.97 13.93 12.29
CA ASP A 133 2.28 14.47 11.91
C ASP A 133 3.32 13.37 11.62
N ASP A 134 2.99 12.10 11.90
CA ASP A 134 3.89 10.98 11.61
C ASP A 134 3.85 10.62 10.12
N LEU A 135 4.95 10.89 9.41
CA LEU A 135 5.07 10.66 7.96
C LEU A 135 4.73 9.24 7.54
N GLU A 136 5.10 8.21 8.32
CA GLU A 136 4.79 6.82 7.99
C GLU A 136 3.30 6.51 8.15
N VAL A 137 2.66 7.05 9.19
CA VAL A 137 1.22 6.86 9.41
C VAL A 137 0.42 7.49 8.27
N VAL A 138 0.71 8.75 7.95
CA VAL A 138 0.08 9.48 6.84
C VAL A 138 0.34 8.76 5.52
N PHE A 139 1.58 8.32 5.29
CA PHE A 139 1.96 7.62 4.06
C PHE A 139 1.26 6.28 3.87
N LEU A 140 1.20 5.44 4.91
CA LEU A 140 0.51 4.15 4.85
C LEU A 140 -0.99 4.35 4.56
N HIS A 141 -1.62 5.33 5.22
CA HIS A 141 -3.02 5.67 4.96
C HIS A 141 -3.22 6.16 3.52
N ALA A 142 -2.37 7.07 3.03
CA ALA A 142 -2.41 7.60 1.67
C ALA A 142 -2.35 6.50 0.60
N VAL A 143 -1.39 5.58 0.74
CA VAL A 143 -1.14 4.50 -0.24
C VAL A 143 -2.26 3.46 -0.21
N ILE A 144 -2.78 3.11 0.97
CA ILE A 144 -3.90 2.17 1.06
C ILE A 144 -5.14 2.79 0.41
N CYS A 145 -5.51 4.01 0.80
CA CYS A 145 -6.65 4.74 0.24
C CYS A 145 -6.53 4.92 -1.28
N HIS A 146 -5.33 5.18 -1.80
CA HIS A 146 -5.06 5.30 -3.23
C HIS A 146 -5.43 4.03 -4.02
N ASN A 147 -5.09 2.87 -3.46
CA ASN A 147 -5.21 1.58 -4.14
C ASN A 147 -6.60 0.94 -4.01
N LEU A 148 -7.51 1.56 -3.25
CA LEU A 148 -8.85 1.04 -3.08
C LEU A 148 -9.75 1.30 -4.31
N PRO A 149 -10.67 0.37 -4.60
CA PRO A 149 -11.74 0.61 -5.57
C PRO A 149 -12.58 1.85 -5.22
N PHE A 150 -13.09 2.53 -6.25
CA PHE A 150 -13.81 3.80 -6.11
C PHE A 150 -15.03 3.72 -5.16
N PHE A 151 -15.69 2.57 -5.05
CA PHE A 151 -16.87 2.39 -4.21
C PHE A 151 -16.56 2.38 -2.69
N PHE A 152 -15.30 2.39 -2.28
CA PHE A 152 -14.92 2.65 -0.89
C PHE A 152 -14.92 4.15 -0.55
N GLY A 153 -14.96 5.05 -1.53
CA GLY A 153 -15.06 6.49 -1.30
C GLY A 153 -13.83 7.15 -0.67
N ARG A 154 -12.66 6.48 -0.68
CA ARG A 154 -11.43 6.94 0.00
C ARG A 154 -10.44 7.72 -0.89
N ARG A 155 -10.89 8.13 -2.08
CA ARG A 155 -10.00 8.79 -3.04
C ARG A 155 -9.56 10.17 -2.57
N ASP A 156 -10.49 10.94 -2.01
CA ASP A 156 -10.22 12.30 -1.56
C ASP A 156 -9.30 12.29 -0.34
N ASP A 157 -9.44 11.30 0.53
CA ASP A 157 -8.53 11.08 1.66
C ASP A 157 -7.10 10.87 1.17
N SER A 158 -6.89 9.97 0.21
CA SER A 158 -5.56 9.73 -0.36
C SER A 158 -4.93 11.00 -0.95
N VAL A 159 -5.71 11.84 -1.63
CA VAL A 159 -5.25 13.12 -2.18
C VAL A 159 -4.89 14.08 -1.04
N ALA A 160 -5.71 14.15 0.00
CA ALA A 160 -5.45 14.99 1.17
C ALA A 160 -4.18 14.57 1.91
N ASP A 161 -3.99 13.27 2.13
CA ASP A 161 -2.79 12.74 2.81
C ASP A 161 -1.51 13.01 2.01
N PHE A 162 -1.52 12.77 0.69
CA PHE A 162 -0.35 13.05 -0.14
C PHE A 162 0.00 14.54 -0.14
N ARG A 163 -0.99 15.43 -0.08
CA ARG A 163 -0.76 16.86 0.12
C ARG A 163 -0.17 17.14 1.50
N GLY A 164 -0.73 16.54 2.55
CA GLY A 164 -0.21 16.66 3.92
C GLY A 164 1.25 16.22 4.04
N LEU A 165 1.65 15.15 3.34
CA LEU A 165 3.04 14.72 3.30
C LEU A 165 3.98 15.80 2.73
N ILE A 166 3.57 16.52 1.67
CA ILE A 166 4.37 17.63 1.12
C ILE A 166 4.56 18.74 2.16
N GLU A 167 3.57 18.96 3.02
CA GLU A 167 3.60 19.98 4.08
C GLU A 167 4.43 19.54 5.30
N LEU A 168 4.37 18.26 5.67
CA LEU A 168 5.08 17.70 6.83
C LEU A 168 6.56 17.41 6.55
N LEU A 169 6.91 17.04 5.32
CA LEU A 169 8.27 16.64 4.94
C LEU A 169 9.37 17.65 5.33
N PRO A 170 9.24 18.97 5.11
CA PRO A 170 10.28 19.93 5.50
C PRO A 170 10.66 19.88 6.98
N GLU A 171 9.70 19.61 7.87
CA GLU A 171 9.91 19.65 9.32
C GLU A 171 10.27 18.28 9.91
N HIS A 172 9.71 17.19 9.36
CA HIS A 172 9.79 15.86 9.97
C HIS A 172 10.71 14.87 9.26
N HIS A 173 11.29 15.21 8.10
CA HIS A 173 12.06 14.25 7.30
C HIS A 173 13.30 13.66 8.00
N THR A 174 13.91 14.38 8.95
CA THR A 174 15.16 13.96 9.58
C THR A 174 15.02 12.72 10.47
N ASP A 175 13.79 12.39 10.86
CA ASP A 175 13.49 11.26 11.75
C ASP A 175 13.32 9.92 11.02
N TYR A 176 13.43 9.94 9.69
CA TYR A 176 13.13 8.80 8.83
C TYR A 176 14.33 8.41 7.98
N ASP A 177 14.45 7.12 7.69
CA ASP A 177 15.52 6.61 6.84
C ASP A 177 15.29 6.97 5.36
N LEU A 178 16.38 6.92 4.59
CA LEU A 178 16.36 7.26 3.17
C LEU A 178 15.37 6.42 2.36
N ARG A 179 15.13 5.17 2.75
CA ARG A 179 14.27 4.27 1.98
C ARG A 179 12.82 4.73 2.07
N ILE A 180 12.31 5.00 3.28
CA ILE A 180 10.95 5.48 3.50
C ILE A 180 10.72 6.81 2.80
N LEU A 181 11.65 7.75 2.93
CA LEU A 181 11.52 9.05 2.28
C LEU A 181 11.49 8.93 0.76
N ASN A 182 12.29 8.03 0.19
CA ASN A 182 12.23 7.74 -1.23
C ASN A 182 10.90 7.11 -1.66
N ASP A 183 10.35 6.20 -0.86
CA ASP A 183 9.03 5.61 -1.12
C ASP A 183 7.94 6.68 -1.10
N ILE A 184 7.97 7.58 -0.10
CA ILE A 184 7.06 8.73 -0.01
C ILE A 184 7.16 9.58 -1.28
N PHE A 185 8.36 10.06 -1.63
CA PHE A 185 8.54 10.90 -2.81
C PHE A 185 8.13 10.21 -4.11
N ASN A 186 8.47 8.95 -4.29
CA ASN A 186 8.11 8.20 -5.50
C ASN A 186 6.59 8.04 -5.60
N ASN A 187 5.89 7.74 -4.50
CA ASN A 187 4.43 7.63 -4.53
C ASN A 187 3.76 9.00 -4.77
N ILE A 188 4.25 10.09 -4.15
CA ILE A 188 3.75 11.44 -4.42
C ILE A 188 3.93 11.79 -5.91
N ILE A 189 5.12 11.57 -6.47
CA ILE A 189 5.44 12.02 -7.83
C ILE A 189 4.82 11.13 -8.91
N GLU A 190 4.76 9.82 -8.71
CA GLU A 190 4.44 8.85 -9.77
C GLU A 190 3.01 8.32 -9.68
N ARG A 191 2.38 8.39 -8.50
CA ARG A 191 1.10 7.72 -8.24
C ARG A 191 0.03 8.64 -7.70
N SER A 192 0.39 9.71 -7.00
CA SER A 192 -0.62 10.61 -6.44
C SER A 192 -1.50 11.22 -7.54
N ARG A 193 -2.72 11.59 -7.17
CA ARG A 193 -3.65 12.31 -8.05
C ARG A 193 -3.61 13.82 -7.77
N LEU A 194 -2.45 14.31 -7.35
CA LEU A 194 -2.20 15.72 -7.11
C LEU A 194 -2.11 16.49 -8.44
N SER A 195 -2.23 17.81 -8.37
CA SER A 195 -2.02 18.71 -9.51
C SER A 195 -0.55 18.73 -9.94
N GLU A 196 -0.28 19.16 -11.17
CA GLU A 196 1.08 19.32 -11.68
C GLU A 196 1.91 20.30 -10.84
N GLU A 197 1.29 21.34 -10.28
CA GLU A 197 1.95 22.29 -9.39
C GLU A 197 2.40 21.63 -8.08
N GLU A 198 1.52 20.83 -7.47
CA GLU A 198 1.85 20.07 -6.25
C GLU A 198 2.94 19.01 -6.51
N ILE A 199 2.88 18.32 -7.67
CA ILE A 199 3.92 17.37 -8.07
C ILE A 199 5.26 18.10 -8.32
N ALA A 200 5.24 19.27 -8.96
CA ALA A 200 6.43 20.10 -9.17
C ALA A 200 7.03 20.55 -7.83
N ARG A 201 6.19 20.96 -6.87
CA ARG A 201 6.61 21.28 -5.50
C ARG A 201 7.27 20.08 -4.81
N ALA A 202 6.68 18.88 -4.91
CA ALA A 202 7.26 17.66 -4.33
C ALA A 202 8.62 17.31 -4.96
N ARG A 203 8.77 17.50 -6.28
CA ARG A 203 10.06 17.30 -6.98
C ARG A 203 11.11 18.29 -6.49
N GLN A 204 10.75 19.56 -6.34
CA GLN A 204 11.66 20.58 -5.83
C GLN A 204 12.07 20.26 -4.38
N LEU A 205 11.10 19.91 -3.54
CA LEU A 205 11.36 19.53 -2.15
C LEU A 205 12.32 18.34 -2.03
N ARG A 206 12.18 17.33 -2.90
CA ARG A 206 13.12 16.20 -2.95
C ARG A 206 14.56 16.65 -3.20
N VAL A 207 14.76 17.63 -4.09
CA VAL A 207 16.07 18.19 -4.42
C VAL A 207 16.61 19.01 -3.25
N ASP A 208 15.77 19.88 -2.68
CA ASP A 208 16.15 20.78 -1.59
C ASP A 208 16.58 20.01 -0.33
N LEU A 209 15.88 18.91 -0.03
CA LEU A 209 16.21 18.03 1.08
C LEU A 209 17.34 17.03 0.77
N GLY A 210 17.91 17.07 -0.45
CA GLY A 210 19.07 16.26 -0.81
C GLY A 210 18.79 14.76 -0.98
N TYR A 211 17.55 14.35 -1.28
CA TYR A 211 17.18 12.94 -1.40
C TYR A 211 17.36 12.42 -2.84
N PRO A 212 18.41 11.64 -3.12
CA PRO A 212 18.66 11.15 -4.48
C PRO A 212 17.54 10.20 -4.91
N LYS A 213 17.26 10.13 -6.22
CA LYS A 213 16.38 9.07 -6.74
C LYS A 213 17.03 7.71 -6.54
N LEU A 214 16.60 6.96 -5.52
CA LEU A 214 17.00 5.57 -5.37
C LEU A 214 16.49 4.78 -6.58
N LYS A 215 17.39 4.01 -7.18
CA LYS A 215 16.99 2.96 -8.13
C LYS A 215 16.16 1.94 -7.33
N PRO A 216 15.07 1.40 -7.90
CA PRO A 216 14.29 0.37 -7.21
C PRO A 216 15.22 -0.80 -6.84
N GLU A 217 15.29 -1.14 -5.55
CA GLU A 217 16.04 -2.31 -5.07
C GLU A 217 15.29 -3.56 -5.53
N ARG A 218 16.01 -4.47 -6.19
CA ARG A 218 15.50 -5.81 -6.52
C ARG A 218 15.69 -6.70 -5.30
N HIS A 219 14.60 -7.12 -4.66
CA HIS A 219 14.63 -8.20 -3.68
C HIS A 219 14.85 -9.53 -4.43
N GLY A 220 15.79 -10.33 -3.93
CA GLY A 220 16.45 -11.42 -4.64
C GLY A 220 15.57 -12.62 -4.98
N ASP A 221 16.06 -13.34 -5.99
CA ASP A 221 15.55 -14.54 -6.68
C ASP A 221 14.86 -15.62 -5.83
#